data_AF-A0A8S3GYB4-F1
#
_entry.id   AF-A0A8S3GYB4-F1
#
_cell.length_a   1.000
_cell.length_b   1.000
_cell.length_c   1.000
_cell.angle_alpha   90.00
_cell.angle_beta   90.00
_cell.angle_gamma   90.00
#
_symmetry.space_group_name_H-M   'P 1'
#
loop_
_entity.id
_entity.type
_entity.pdbx_description
1 polymer ?
#
loop_
_entity_poly.entity_id
_entity_poly.type
_entity_poly.pdbx_seq_one_letter_code
_entity_poly.pdbx_strand_id
1 'polypeptide(L)'
;VVDRLNLQAIVPSAQTLQEQSSRMHLKKLKTVVTYWATRQIITYNVPPLAFIIAANTNVNTGALINLYSDLQKVAIEDLFNKS
;
A
#
# COMPACT_ATOMS: atom_id res chain seq x y z
N VAL A 1 -6.31 -22.19 -8.86
CA VAL A 1 -5.95 -21.04 -9.72
C VAL A 1 -6.45 -19.78 -9.02
N VAL A 2 -5.58 -19.11 -8.25
CA VAL A 2 -5.90 -17.91 -7.47
C VAL A 2 -5.51 -16.70 -8.32
N ASP A 3 -6.06 -16.60 -9.53
CA ASP A 3 -5.41 -15.78 -10.56
C ASP A 3 -6.00 -14.39 -10.76
N ARG A 4 -7.07 -14.00 -10.06
CA ARG A 4 -7.51 -12.60 -10.04
C ARG A 4 -8.10 -12.25 -8.69
N LEU A 5 -7.23 -12.05 -7.69
CA LEU A 5 -7.67 -11.29 -6.52
C LEU A 5 -8.06 -9.90 -7.04
N ASN A 6 -9.35 -9.55 -6.99
CA ASN A 6 -9.79 -8.19 -7.28
C ASN A 6 -9.36 -7.33 -6.08
N LEU A 7 -8.10 -6.89 -6.10
CA LEU A 7 -7.47 -6.12 -5.04
C LEU A 7 -8.27 -4.85 -4.71
N GLN A 8 -8.94 -4.27 -5.72
CA GLN A 8 -9.80 -3.09 -5.56
C GLN A 8 -11.10 -3.37 -4.77
N ALA A 9 -11.61 -4.61 -4.81
CA ALA A 9 -12.80 -5.00 -4.07
C ALA A 9 -12.52 -5.43 -2.62
N ILE A 10 -11.29 -5.87 -2.33
CA ILE A 10 -10.93 -6.49 -1.04
C ILE A 10 -10.16 -5.50 -0.15
N VAL A 11 -9.39 -4.60 -0.75
CA VAL A 11 -8.64 -3.58 0.00
C VAL A 11 -9.46 -2.29 -0.01
N PRO A 12 -9.89 -1.79 1.15
CA PRO A 12 -10.56 -0.49 1.22
C PRO A 12 -9.67 0.57 0.57
N SER A 13 -10.26 1.51 -0.16
CA SER A 13 -9.48 2.55 -0.82
C SER A 13 -8.61 3.30 0.19
N ALA A 14 -7.41 3.74 -0.21
CA ALA A 14 -6.54 4.55 0.65
C ALA A 14 -7.27 5.80 1.18
N GLN A 15 -8.21 6.34 0.41
CA GLN A 15 -9.09 7.44 0.81
C GLN A 15 -10.04 7.04 1.94
N THR A 16 -10.76 5.92 1.81
CA THR A 16 -11.64 5.42 2.88
C THR A 16 -10.86 5.17 4.17
N LEU A 17 -9.66 4.58 4.07
CA LEU A 17 -8.82 4.34 5.24
C LEU A 17 -8.30 5.64 5.85
N GLN A 18 -7.98 6.64 5.03
CA GLN A 18 -7.59 7.97 5.51
C GLN A 18 -8.74 8.66 6.25
N GLU A 19 -9.97 8.56 5.75
CA GLU A 19 -11.16 9.09 6.42
C GLU A 19 -11.38 8.42 7.77
N GLN A 20 -11.23 7.09 7.86
CA GLN A 20 -11.33 6.36 9.14
C GLN A 20 -10.20 6.74 10.11
N SER A 21 -8.96 6.87 9.62
CA SER A 21 -7.81 7.32 10.42
C SER A 21 -8.08 8.69 11.05
N SER A 22 -8.63 9.64 10.27
CA SER A 22 -8.99 10.97 10.76
C SER A 22 -10.09 10.92 11.84
N ARG A 23 -11.07 10.02 11.71
CA ARG A 23 -12.12 9.80 12.73
C ARG A 23 -11.58 9.22 14.03
N MET A 24 -10.47 8.49 13.98
CA MET A 24 -9.77 7.97 15.16
C MET A 24 -8.84 8.99 15.81
N HIS A 25 -8.85 10.26 15.38
CA HIS A 25 -7.91 11.31 15.82
C HIS A 25 -6.44 10.97 15.53
N LEU A 26 -6.20 10.03 14.60
CA LEU A 26 -4.86 9.75 14.10
C LEU A 26 -4.50 10.76 13.02
N LYS A 27 -3.20 11.07 12.91
CA LYS A 27 -2.68 11.93 11.84
C LYS A 27 -2.91 11.27 10.46
N LYS A 28 -2.40 11.92 9.40
CA LYS A 28 -2.43 11.40 8.02
C LYS A 28 -2.03 9.93 7.98
N LEU A 29 -2.89 9.10 7.40
CA LEU A 29 -2.63 7.69 7.14
C LEU A 29 -1.46 7.60 6.16
N LYS A 30 -0.42 6.87 6.56
CA LYS A 30 0.77 6.66 5.72
C LYS A 30 0.75 5.29 5.06
N THR A 31 0.49 4.26 5.84
CA THR A 31 0.63 2.86 5.41
C THR A 31 -0.39 1.98 6.09
N VAL A 32 -0.91 1.00 5.36
CA VAL A 32 -1.77 -0.07 5.88
C VAL A 32 -1.16 -1.40 5.49
N VAL A 33 -0.99 -2.29 6.47
CA VAL A 33 -0.55 -3.67 6.25
C VAL A 33 -1.73 -4.58 6.56
N THR A 34 -2.11 -5.42 5.61
CA THR A 34 -3.20 -6.37 5.75
C THR A 34 -2.69 -7.77 5.49
N TYR A 35 -2.94 -8.69 6.42
CA TYR A 35 -2.60 -10.10 6.30
C TYR A 35 -3.87 -10.92 6.02
N TRP A 36 -3.85 -11.71 4.95
CA TRP A 36 -4.78 -12.82 4.69
C TRP A 36 -4.10 -14.15 4.97
N ALA A 37 -4.81 -15.26 4.77
CA ALA A 37 -4.28 -16.61 5.03
C ALA A 37 -2.95 -16.89 4.31
N THR A 38 -2.82 -16.50 3.04
CA THR A 38 -1.64 -16.82 2.22
C THR A 38 -0.97 -15.60 1.60
N ARG A 39 -1.56 -14.42 1.76
CA ARG A 39 -1.07 -13.16 1.18
C ARG A 39 -0.97 -12.06 2.23
N GLN A 40 -0.03 -11.16 2.03
CA GLN A 40 0.01 -9.87 2.70
C GLN A 40 -0.06 -8.77 1.64
N ILE A 41 -0.78 -7.69 1.95
CA ILE A 41 -0.84 -6.49 1.12
C ILE A 41 -0.39 -5.31 1.96
N ILE A 42 0.50 -4.50 1.40
CA ILE A 42 0.95 -3.26 1.99
C ILE A 42 0.52 -2.13 1.05
N THR A 43 -0.31 -1.22 1.56
CA THR A 43 -0.81 -0.06 0.84
C THR A 43 -0.18 1.20 1.43
N TYR A 44 0.52 1.96 0.59
CA TYR A 44 1.08 3.27 0.94
C TYR A 44 0.21 4.38 0.35
N ASN A 45 -0.18 5.31 1.21
CA ASN A 45 -1.01 6.46 0.85
C ASN A 45 -0.12 7.62 0.39
N VAL A 46 -0.02 7.83 -0.92
CA VAL A 46 0.85 8.85 -1.55
C VAL A 46 0.02 9.73 -2.50
N PRO A 47 -0.90 10.58 -1.99
CA PRO A 47 -1.82 11.33 -2.85
C PRO A 47 -1.09 12.11 -3.97
N PRO A 48 -1.59 12.07 -5.22
CA PRO A 48 -2.88 11.51 -5.67
C PRO A 48 -2.86 10.00 -5.95
N LEU A 49 -1.75 9.31 -5.70
CA LEU A 49 -1.55 7.90 -5.98
C LEU A 49 -1.64 7.02 -4.71
N ALA A 50 -1.77 5.72 -4.94
CA ALA A 50 -1.54 4.70 -3.92
C ALA A 50 -0.55 3.68 -4.45
N PHE A 51 0.42 3.30 -3.62
CA PHE A 51 1.37 2.24 -3.96
C PHE A 51 0.98 0.96 -3.23
N ILE A 52 0.90 -0.16 -3.94
CA ILE A 52 0.43 -1.43 -3.40
C ILE A 52 1.48 -2.51 -3.65
N ILE A 53 1.91 -3.17 -2.58
CA ILE A 53 2.77 -4.37 -2.63
C ILE A 53 1.93 -5.56 -2.19
N ALA A 54 1.83 -6.59 -3.03
CA ALA A 54 1.21 -7.86 -2.68
C ALA A 54 2.27 -8.97 -2.66
N ALA A 55 2.35 -9.70 -1.56
CA ALA A 55 3.32 -10.77 -1.37
C ALA A 55 2.68 -11.97 -0.64
N ASN A 56 3.37 -13.11 -0.57
CA ASN A 56 2.95 -14.19 0.31
C ASN A 56 3.18 -13.82 1.78
N THR A 57 2.39 -14.36 2.70
CA THR A 57 2.52 -14.09 4.15
C THR A 57 3.86 -14.52 4.75
N ASN A 58 4.57 -15.46 4.12
CA ASN A 58 5.88 -15.92 4.56
C ASN A 58 7.03 -14.97 4.19
N VAL A 59 6.77 -13.94 3.38
CA VAL A 59 7.78 -12.92 3.02
C VAL A 59 7.94 -11.94 4.18
N ASN A 60 9.19 -11.51 4.46
CA ASN A 60 9.47 -10.57 5.53
C ASN A 60 8.87 -9.19 5.23
N THR A 61 7.92 -8.75 6.05
CA THR A 61 7.23 -7.45 5.89
C THR A 61 8.17 -6.25 6.02
N GLY A 62 9.17 -6.32 6.91
CA GLY A 62 10.19 -5.27 7.03
C GLY A 62 11.00 -5.08 5.75
N ALA A 63 11.36 -6.18 5.08
CA ALA A 63 12.03 -6.13 3.79
C ALA A 63 11.13 -5.51 2.70
N LEU A 64 9.82 -5.79 2.72
CA LEU A 64 8.87 -5.15 1.80
C LEU A 64 8.72 -3.64 2.07
N ILE A 65 8.83 -3.21 3.33
CA ILE A 65 8.83 -1.79 3.70
C ILE A 65 10.09 -1.07 3.20
N ASN A 66 11.24 -1.72 3.31
CA ASN A 66 12.49 -1.18 2.79
C ASN A 66 12.44 -1.09 1.25
N LEU A 67 11.90 -2.12 0.58
CA LEU A 67 11.69 -2.12 -0.87
C LEU A 67 10.86 -0.90 -1.32
N TYR A 68 9.77 -0.57 -0.61
CA TYR A 68 9.01 0.65 -0.93
C TYR A 68 9.87 1.90 -0.78
N SER A 69 10.69 2.00 0.27
CA SER A 69 11.53 3.18 0.50
C SER A 69 12.55 3.40 -0.61
N ASP A 70 13.06 2.31 -1.20
CA ASP A 70 13.97 2.36 -2.33
C ASP A 70 13.23 2.69 -3.63
N LEU A 71 12.07 2.04 -3.87
CA LEU A 71 11.24 2.28 -5.05
C LEU A 71 10.61 3.67 -5.06
N GLN A 72 10.27 4.22 -3.89
CA GLN A 72 9.65 5.54 -3.78
C GLN A 72 10.57 6.63 -4.35
N LYS A 73 11.87 6.54 -4.07
CA LYS A 73 12.88 7.48 -4.58
C LYS A 73 12.87 7.49 -6.11
N VAL A 74 12.89 6.30 -6.71
CA VAL A 74 12.94 6.14 -8.17
C VAL A 74 11.59 6.48 -8.83
N ALA A 75 10.48 5.97 -8.28
CA ALA A 75 9.16 6.07 -8.88
C ALA A 75 8.57 7.49 -8.78
N ILE A 76 8.78 8.20 -7.67
CA ILE A 76 8.29 9.58 -7.55
C ILE A 76 9.08 10.50 -8.48
N GLU A 77 10.39 10.35 -8.58
CA GLU A 77 11.19 11.16 -9.50
C GLU A 77 10.75 10.94 -10.95
N ASP A 78 10.57 9.69 -11.39
CA ASP A 78 10.19 9.41 -12.78
C ASP A 78 8.72 9.71 -13.12
N LEU A 79 7.78 9.47 -12.20
CA LEU A 79 6.35 9.70 -12.44
C LEU A 79 5.98 11.18 -12.42
N PHE A 80 6.68 12.00 -11.64
CA PHE A 80 6.40 13.43 -11.54
C PHE A 80 7.28 14.30 -12.46
N ASN A 81 8.49 13.86 -12.85
CA ASN A 81 9.34 14.60 -13.81
C ASN A 81 9.00 14.39 -15.28
N LYS A 82 8.13 13.43 -15.63
CA LYS A 82 7.62 13.24 -17.00
C LYS A 82 6.27 13.95 -17.26
N SER A 83 5.84 14.82 -16.34
CA SER A 83 4.60 15.61 -16.43
C SER A 83 4.83 16.98 -17.06
#